data_AF-L7STE5-F1
#
_entry.id   AF-L7STE5-F1
#
_cell.length_a   1.000
_cell.length_b   1.000
_cell.length_c   1.000
_cell.angle_alpha   90.00
_cell.angle_beta   90.00
_cell.angle_gamma   90.00
#
_symmetry.space_group_name_H-M   'P 1'
#
loop_
_entity.id
_entity.type
_entity.pdbx_description
1 polymer ?
#
loop_
_entity_poly.entity_id
_entity_poly.type
_entity_poly.pdbx_seq_one_letter_code
_entity_poly.pdbx_strand_id
1 'polypeptide(L)'
;MAYQSEYALENEVLQQLESLGYERVNIHNVEQLHNNFRNIINERHKDKLNGKPLTDREFERLMTGINGKSVFDSAMQLRNSYVLKRDDDTDLYIDFMNLKQWCQNKFQVTNQISVKDKYKSRYDVTIPGKKLYTSIK
;
A
#
# COMPACT_ATOMS: atom_id res chain seq x y z
N MET A 1 -37.85 0.00 0.66
CA MET A 1 -36.39 0.13 0.44
C MET A 1 -35.87 -1.28 0.22
N ALA A 2 -35.32 -1.57 -0.97
CA ALA A 2 -34.80 -2.90 -1.26
C ALA A 2 -33.54 -3.14 -0.41
N TYR A 3 -33.49 -4.26 0.30
CA TYR A 3 -32.33 -4.64 1.10
C TYR A 3 -31.28 -5.24 0.16
N GLN A 4 -30.23 -4.46 -0.15
CA GLN A 4 -29.09 -4.94 -0.91
C GLN A 4 -28.19 -5.76 0.03
N SER A 5 -27.67 -6.89 -0.44
CA SER A 5 -26.73 -7.68 0.37
C SER A 5 -25.43 -6.91 0.56
N GLU A 6 -24.75 -7.11 1.70
CA GLU A 6 -23.41 -6.52 1.95
C GLU A 6 -22.44 -6.82 0.79
N TYR A 7 -22.51 -8.04 0.26
CA TYR A 7 -21.70 -8.48 -0.88
C TYR A 7 -21.98 -7.67 -2.16
N ALA A 8 -23.25 -7.37 -2.43
CA ALA A 8 -23.60 -6.55 -3.60
C ALA A 8 -23.13 -5.11 -3.43
N LEU A 9 -23.21 -4.54 -2.21
CA LEU A 9 -22.68 -3.20 -1.91
C LEU A 9 -21.14 -3.16 -2.04
N GLU A 10 -20.44 -4.16 -1.51
CA GLU A 10 -18.98 -4.29 -1.60
C GLU A 10 -18.52 -4.31 -3.07
N ASN A 11 -19.18 -5.12 -3.91
CA ASN A 11 -18.86 -5.18 -5.35
C ASN A 11 -19.10 -3.83 -6.06
N GLU A 12 -20.17 -3.11 -5.71
CA GLU A 12 -20.43 -1.79 -6.27
C GLU A 12 -19.32 -0.79 -5.93
N VAL A 13 -18.84 -0.80 -4.67
CA VAL A 13 -17.73 0.04 -4.23
C VAL A 13 -16.44 -0.32 -4.96
N LEU A 14 -16.14 -1.62 -5.11
CA LEU A 14 -14.97 -2.07 -5.85
C LEU A 14 -15.00 -1.60 -7.31
N GLN A 15 -16.14 -1.75 -7.99
CA GLN A 15 -16.32 -1.27 -9.37
C GLN A 15 -16.15 0.25 -9.49
N GLN A 16 -16.66 1.01 -8.52
CA GLN A 16 -16.45 2.46 -8.49
C GLN A 16 -14.96 2.81 -8.33
N LEU A 17 -14.24 2.13 -7.45
CA LEU A 17 -12.80 2.36 -7.26
C LEU A 17 -11.99 1.98 -8.53
N GLU A 18 -12.32 0.87 -9.18
CA GLU A 18 -11.74 0.51 -10.48
C GLU A 18 -11.96 1.61 -11.52
N SER A 19 -13.19 2.17 -11.59
CA SER A 19 -13.51 3.27 -12.51
C SER A 19 -12.72 4.56 -12.22
N LEU A 20 -12.31 4.76 -10.97
CA LEU A 20 -11.46 5.87 -10.53
C LEU A 20 -9.96 5.63 -10.79
N GLY A 21 -9.58 4.45 -11.29
CA GLY A 21 -8.21 4.09 -11.63
C GLY A 21 -7.45 3.34 -10.52
N TYR A 22 -8.15 2.77 -9.54
CA TYR A 22 -7.55 1.85 -8.59
C TYR A 22 -7.40 0.48 -9.25
N GLU A 23 -6.23 -0.14 -9.11
CA GLU A 23 -5.99 -1.50 -9.60
C GLU A 23 -6.55 -2.51 -8.58
N ARG A 24 -7.50 -3.34 -9.02
CA ARG A 24 -7.99 -4.44 -8.18
C ARG A 24 -6.95 -5.56 -8.13
N VAL A 25 -6.48 -5.86 -6.91
CA VAL A 25 -5.55 -6.95 -6.64
C VAL A 25 -6.22 -7.98 -5.74
N ASN A 26 -5.87 -9.24 -5.94
CA ASN A 26 -6.47 -10.36 -5.22
C ASN A 26 -5.49 -10.86 -4.15
N ILE A 27 -5.57 -10.29 -2.94
CA ILE A 27 -4.69 -10.60 -1.81
C ILE A 27 -5.51 -11.29 -0.72
N HIS A 28 -5.19 -12.55 -0.43
CA HIS A 28 -5.96 -13.40 0.48
C HIS A 28 -5.35 -13.52 1.86
N ASN A 29 -4.08 -13.18 2.02
CA ASN A 29 -3.36 -13.33 3.28
C ASN A 29 -2.28 -12.25 3.47
N VAL A 30 -1.77 -12.18 4.70
CA VAL A 30 -0.76 -11.20 5.12
C VAL A 30 0.57 -11.36 4.35
N GLU A 31 0.95 -12.59 4.02
CA GLU A 31 2.18 -12.86 3.26
C GLU A 31 2.09 -12.29 1.84
N GLN A 32 0.96 -12.46 1.16
CA GLN A 32 0.68 -11.86 -0.14
C GLN A 32 0.64 -10.32 -0.05
N LEU A 33 0.13 -9.76 1.05
CA LEU A 33 0.14 -8.32 1.28
C LEU A 33 1.58 -7.78 1.39
N HIS A 34 2.44 -8.46 2.15
CA HIS A 34 3.86 -8.10 2.28
C HIS A 34 4.61 -8.25 0.94
N ASN A 35 4.35 -9.32 0.19
CA ASN A 35 4.96 -9.52 -1.12
C ASN A 35 4.51 -8.45 -2.13
N ASN A 36 3.22 -8.09 -2.12
CA ASN A 36 2.72 -6.99 -2.94
C ASN A 36 3.41 -5.66 -2.57
N PHE A 37 3.51 -5.35 -1.27
CA PHE A 37 4.21 -4.16 -0.80
C PHE A 37 5.69 -4.14 -1.25
N ARG A 38 6.41 -5.26 -1.11
CA ARG A 38 7.79 -5.40 -1.59
C ARG A 38 7.92 -5.11 -3.08
N ASN A 39 7.00 -5.63 -3.89
CA ASN A 39 6.98 -5.40 -5.32
C ASN A 39 6.78 -3.91 -5.65
N ILE A 40 5.86 -3.23 -4.97
CA ILE A 40 5.62 -1.79 -5.16
C ILE A 40 6.88 -0.98 -4.83
N ILE A 41 7.56 -1.30 -3.72
CA ILE A 41 8.79 -0.61 -3.31
C ILE A 41 9.90 -0.83 -4.33
N ASN A 42 10.11 -2.07 -4.77
CA ASN A 42 11.11 -2.42 -5.79
C ASN A 42 10.84 -1.74 -7.13
N GLU A 43 9.58 -1.72 -7.57
CA GLU A 43 9.13 -1.09 -8.82
C GLU A 43 9.39 0.42 -8.77
N ARG A 44 8.94 1.08 -7.69
CA ARG A 44 9.07 2.54 -7.55
C ARG A 44 10.52 3.01 -7.43
N HIS A 45 11.38 2.23 -6.78
CA HIS A 45 12.76 2.61 -6.53
C HIS A 45 13.74 1.90 -7.46
N LYS A 46 13.28 1.37 -8.59
CA LYS A 46 14.12 0.61 -9.54
C LYS A 46 15.39 1.36 -9.94
N ASP A 47 15.29 2.68 -10.14
CA ASP A 47 16.42 3.54 -10.48
C ASP A 47 17.41 3.66 -9.32
N LYS A 48 16.93 3.82 -8.08
CA LYS A 48 17.79 3.86 -6.88
C LYS A 48 18.40 2.49 -6.54
N LEU A 49 17.74 1.42 -6.95
CA LEU A 49 18.16 0.04 -6.73
C LEU A 49 19.13 -0.48 -7.79
N ASN A 50 19.38 0.27 -8.88
CA ASN A 50 20.20 -0.19 -10.01
C ASN A 50 19.78 -1.57 -10.54
N GLY A 51 18.47 -1.86 -10.53
CA GLY A 51 17.93 -3.16 -10.93
C GLY A 51 18.14 -4.31 -9.94
N LYS A 52 18.73 -4.07 -8.76
CA LYS A 52 18.89 -5.07 -7.69
C LYS A 52 17.77 -4.93 -6.65
N PRO A 53 16.71 -5.76 -6.71
CA PRO A 53 15.61 -5.68 -5.76
C PRO A 53 16.09 -5.91 -4.32
N LEU A 54 15.28 -5.48 -3.35
CA LEU A 54 15.56 -5.74 -1.93
C LEU A 54 15.69 -7.24 -1.67
N THR A 55 16.72 -7.65 -0.92
CA THR A 55 16.85 -9.03 -0.41
C THR A 55 15.79 -9.31 0.66
N ASP A 56 15.59 -10.58 1.03
CA ASP A 56 14.64 -10.93 2.09
C ASP A 56 15.03 -10.27 3.42
N ARG A 57 16.34 -10.26 3.74
CA ARG A 57 16.89 -9.62 4.94
C ARG A 57 16.70 -8.11 4.93
N GLU A 58 16.97 -7.46 3.79
CA GLU A 58 16.75 -6.02 3.63
C GLU A 58 15.27 -5.66 3.82
N PHE A 59 14.37 -6.47 3.26
CA PHE A 59 12.93 -6.28 3.37
C PHE A 59 12.43 -6.53 4.80
N GLU A 60 12.94 -7.54 5.50
CA GLU A 60 12.64 -7.77 6.92
C GLU A 60 13.04 -6.55 7.77
N ARG A 61 14.25 -6.00 7.57
CA ARG A 61 14.69 -4.78 8.27
C ARG A 61 13.75 -3.61 8.02
N LEU A 62 13.34 -3.41 6.75
CA LEU A 62 12.36 -2.40 6.38
C LEU A 62 11.04 -2.59 7.14
N MET A 63 10.50 -3.81 7.15
CA MET A 63 9.25 -4.14 7.82
C MET A 63 9.34 -3.91 9.33
N THR A 64 10.43 -4.34 9.98
CA THR A 64 10.67 -4.07 11.40
C THR A 64 10.75 -2.57 11.69
N GLY A 65 11.34 -1.79 10.79
CA GLY A 65 11.47 -0.34 10.95
C GLY A 65 10.15 0.43 10.85
N ILE A 66 9.19 -0.07 10.06
CA ILE A 66 7.90 0.59 9.82
C ILE A 66 6.78 0.06 10.73
N ASN A 67 6.93 -1.15 11.27
CA ASN A 67 5.92 -1.78 12.13
C ASN A 67 5.97 -1.25 13.57
N GLY A 68 4.85 -1.38 14.29
CA GLY A 68 4.75 -1.11 15.74
C GLY A 68 4.79 0.39 16.11
N LYS A 69 4.56 1.28 15.15
CA LYS A 69 4.55 2.74 15.34
C LYS A 69 3.17 3.24 15.74
N SER A 70 3.12 4.39 16.42
CA SER A 70 1.84 5.08 16.65
C SER A 70 1.22 5.56 15.34
N VAL A 71 -0.07 5.93 15.35
CA VAL A 71 -0.74 6.49 14.16
C VAL A 71 -0.02 7.75 13.67
N PHE A 72 0.42 8.61 14.59
CA PHE A 72 1.15 9.83 14.28
C PHE A 72 2.52 9.52 13.65
N ASP A 73 3.29 8.63 14.27
CA ASP A 73 4.62 8.25 13.77
C ASP A 73 4.53 7.57 12.40
N SER A 74 3.53 6.71 12.20
CA SER A 74 3.25 6.07 10.91
C SER A 74 2.93 7.11 9.84
N ALA A 75 2.12 8.11 10.17
CA ALA A 75 1.78 9.20 9.25
C ALA A 75 2.98 10.10 8.94
N MET A 76 3.89 10.31 9.90
CA MET A 76 5.13 11.05 9.69
C MET A 76 6.07 10.29 8.77
N GLN A 77 6.23 8.98 9.00
CA GLN A 77 7.05 8.11 8.17
C GLN A 77 6.50 7.96 6.75
N LEU A 78 5.18 7.95 6.56
CA LEU A 78 4.57 7.91 5.22
C LEU A 78 4.92 9.16 4.38
N ARG A 79 5.06 10.32 5.03
CA ARG A 79 5.32 11.61 4.37
C ARG A 79 6.81 11.90 4.19
N ASN A 80 7.66 11.34 5.06
CA ASN A 80 9.10 11.55 5.05
C ASN A 80 9.82 10.40 4.35
N SER A 81 11.07 10.63 3.96
CA SER A 81 11.91 9.57 3.39
C SER A 81 12.40 8.64 4.50
N TYR A 82 12.38 7.33 4.25
CA TYR A 82 12.91 6.32 5.16
C TYR A 82 14.27 5.83 4.66
N VAL A 83 15.27 5.83 5.54
CA VAL A 83 16.62 5.37 5.21
C VAL A 83 16.77 3.90 5.57
N LEU A 84 16.97 3.05 4.57
CA LEU A 84 17.27 1.64 4.74
C LEU A 84 18.77 1.39 4.51
N LYS A 85 19.44 0.78 5.50
CA LYS A 85 20.81 0.30 5.34
C LYS A 85 20.81 -1.03 4.59
N ARG A 86 21.41 -1.05 3.40
CA ARG A 86 21.52 -2.22 2.54
C ARG A 86 22.60 -3.18 3.03
N ASP A 87 22.58 -4.40 2.49
CA ASP A 87 23.58 -5.43 2.82
C ASP A 87 24.99 -5.10 2.29
N ASP A 88 25.10 -4.20 1.31
CA ASP A 88 26.36 -3.69 0.77
C ASP A 88 26.84 -2.39 1.47
N ASP A 89 26.31 -2.11 2.66
CA ASP A 89 26.57 -0.91 3.46
C ASP A 89 26.19 0.42 2.78
N THR A 90 25.43 0.40 1.68
CA THR A 90 24.87 1.62 1.08
C THR A 90 23.56 2.04 1.75
N ASP A 91 23.26 3.34 1.69
CA ASP A 91 22.01 3.89 2.21
C ASP A 91 20.99 4.04 1.08
N LEU A 92 19.84 3.37 1.22
CA LEU A 92 18.72 3.49 0.29
C LEU A 92 17.63 4.39 0.89
N TYR A 93 17.34 5.49 0.21
CA TYR A 93 16.25 6.40 0.56
C TYR A 93 14.94 5.93 -0.08
N ILE A 94 13.99 5.48 0.75
CA ILE A 94 12.69 4.94 0.36
C ILE A 94 11.61 5.98 0.61
N ASP A 95 10.85 6.29 -0.44
CA ASP A 95 9.69 7.19 -0.37
C ASP A 95 8.40 6.36 -0.51
N PHE A 96 7.61 6.28 0.57
CA PHE A 96 6.37 5.51 0.58
C PHE A 96 5.23 6.16 -0.21
N MET A 97 5.27 7.49 -0.37
CA MET A 97 4.29 8.23 -1.15
C MET A 97 4.96 9.42 -1.86
N ASN A 98 4.68 9.58 -3.15
CA ASN A 98 5.08 10.76 -3.89
C ASN A 98 4.10 11.91 -3.62
N LEU A 99 4.53 12.86 -2.79
CA LEU A 99 3.73 14.04 -2.42
C LEU A 99 3.75 15.15 -3.48
N LYS A 100 4.69 15.11 -4.44
CA LYS A 100 4.83 16.11 -5.51
C LYS A 100 4.02 15.71 -6.74
N GLN A 101 4.24 14.50 -7.24
CA GLN A 101 3.58 13.93 -8.41
C GLN A 101 2.64 12.80 -7.95
N TRP A 102 1.48 13.19 -7.42
CA TRP A 102 0.49 12.27 -6.85
C TRP A 102 0.04 11.17 -7.82
N CYS A 103 -0.03 11.49 -9.12
CA CYS A 103 -0.41 10.58 -10.18
C CYS A 103 0.58 9.44 -10.44
N GLN A 104 1.81 9.51 -9.91
CA GLN A 104 2.80 8.43 -10.00
C GLN A 104 2.68 7.41 -8.86
N ASN A 105 1.81 7.66 -7.88
CA ASN A 105 1.53 6.68 -6.85
C ASN A 105 0.68 5.54 -7.44
N LYS A 106 0.98 4.31 -6.99
CA LYS A 106 0.21 3.12 -7.33
C LYS A 106 -0.91 2.97 -6.30
N PHE A 107 -2.14 2.97 -6.78
CA PHE A 107 -3.32 2.82 -5.94
C PHE A 107 -3.96 1.47 -6.24
N GLN A 108 -4.09 0.65 -5.22
CA GLN A 108 -4.65 -0.69 -5.33
C GLN A 108 -5.80 -0.87 -4.36
N VAL A 109 -6.76 -1.71 -4.75
CA VAL A 109 -7.88 -2.13 -3.93
C VAL A 109 -7.90 -3.65 -3.85
N THR A 110 -8.09 -4.18 -2.63
CA THR A 110 -8.27 -5.61 -2.37
C THR A 110 -9.33 -5.74 -1.29
N ASN A 111 -9.99 -6.89 -1.27
CA ASN A 111 -10.99 -7.21 -0.26
C ASN A 111 -10.73 -8.59 0.35
N GLN A 112 -11.34 -8.83 1.51
CA GLN A 112 -11.39 -10.14 2.17
C GLN A 112 -10.02 -10.78 2.51
N ILE A 113 -9.06 -9.97 3.00
CA ILE A 113 -7.77 -10.48 3.49
C ILE A 113 -7.99 -11.30 4.77
N SER A 114 -7.56 -12.56 4.78
CA SER A 114 -7.59 -13.41 5.98
C SER A 114 -6.27 -13.30 6.74
N VAL A 115 -6.34 -12.84 7.99
CA VAL A 115 -5.21 -12.86 8.93
C VAL A 115 -5.26 -14.15 9.75
N LYS A 116 -4.12 -14.83 9.92
CA LYS A 116 -4.00 -16.08 10.70
C LYS A 116 -4.09 -15.89 12.22
N ASP A 117 -4.26 -14.65 12.70
CA ASP A 117 -4.50 -14.43 14.12
C ASP A 117 -5.93 -14.82 14.49
N LYS A 118 -6.18 -15.15 15.76
CA LYS A 118 -7.38 -15.79 16.33
C LYS A 118 -8.76 -15.20 15.94
N TYR A 119 -8.81 -14.12 15.19
CA TYR A 119 -10.02 -13.48 14.68
C TYR A 119 -9.87 -13.21 13.18
N LYS A 120 -10.87 -13.60 12.37
CA LYS A 120 -11.02 -13.16 10.98
C LYS A 120 -11.27 -11.64 10.96
N SER A 121 -10.22 -10.84 11.03
CA SER A 121 -10.31 -9.39 10.92
C SER A 121 -10.39 -8.99 9.45
N ARG A 122 -11.45 -8.27 9.08
CA ARG A 122 -11.57 -7.60 7.77
C ARG A 122 -10.81 -6.28 7.85
N TYR A 123 -9.80 -6.10 7.01
CA TYR A 123 -9.12 -4.82 6.84
C TYR A 123 -9.54 -4.23 5.49
N ASP A 124 -10.38 -3.19 5.52
CA ASP A 124 -10.68 -2.39 4.33
C ASP A 124 -9.54 -1.38 4.14
N VAL A 125 -8.58 -1.72 3.28
CA VAL A 125 -7.51 -0.79 2.92
C VAL A 125 -8.05 0.22 1.92
N THR A 126 -8.54 1.35 2.43
CA THR A 126 -8.85 2.52 1.63
C THR A 126 -7.68 3.50 1.71
N ILE A 127 -6.98 3.72 0.59
CA ILE A 127 -6.02 4.83 0.47
C ILE A 127 -6.79 6.03 -0.12
N PRO A 128 -7.10 7.08 0.66
CA PRO A 128 -7.69 8.29 0.12
C PRO A 128 -6.57 9.13 -0.52
N GLY A 129 -6.64 9.32 -1.83
CA GLY A 129 -5.56 9.97 -2.56
C GLY A 129 -5.93 10.49 -3.95
N LYS A 130 -7.20 10.80 -4.23
CA LYS A 130 -7.58 11.64 -5.37
C LYS A 130 -8.26 12.90 -4.85
N LYS A 131 -7.62 14.05 -5.11
CA LYS A 131 -8.26 15.37 -4.94
C LYS A 131 -9.36 15.46 -6.01
N LEU A 132 -10.60 15.18 -5.62
CA LEU A 132 -11.77 15.39 -6.47
C LEU A 132 -11.93 16.91 -6.66
N TYR A 133 -11.45 17.44 -7.78
CA TYR A 133 -11.92 18.75 -8.25
C TYR A 133 -13.27 18.54 -8.92
N THR A 134 -14.33 18.52 -8.14
CA THR A 134 -15.68 18.69 -8.69
C THR A 134 -15.89 20.19 -8.86
N SER A 135 -15.70 20.70 -10.08
CA SER A 135 -16.20 22.02 -10.45
C SER A 135 -17.72 21.93 -10.50
N ILE A 136 -18.38 22.39 -9.44
CA ILE A 136 -19.81 22.70 -9.50
C ILE A 136 -19.93 23.98 -10.34
N LYS A 137 -20.53 23.84 -11.53
CA LYS A 137 -21.24 24.95 -12.17
C LYS A 137 -22.72 24.73 -11.93
#